data_AF-A0A7W2INH4-F1
#
_entry.id   AF-A0A7W2INH4-F1
#
_cell.length_a   1.000
_cell.length_b   1.000
_cell.length_c   1.000
_cell.angle_alpha   90.00
_cell.angle_beta   90.00
_cell.angle_gamma   90.00
#
_symmetry.space_group_name_H-M   'P 1'
#
loop_
_entity.id
_entity.type
_entity.pdbx_description
1 polymer ?
#
loop_
_entity_poly.entity_id
_entity_poly.type
_entity_poly.pdbx_seq_one_letter_code
_entity_poly.pdbx_strand_id
1 'polypeptide(L)' 'MLNKLIDFVLAQRVFVLILTAALAAFGIRAFNNLPIEAFPDVQDVQVQIVTQYPGQAPEEVERAVTLPIEREMS' A
#
# COMPACT_ATOMS: atom_id res chain seq x y z
N MET A 1 25.94 26.42 16.68
CA MET A 1 25.82 25.18 15.86
C MET A 1 25.21 25.49 14.50
N LEU A 2 24.08 26.20 14.43
CA LEU A 2 23.46 26.64 13.17
C LEU A 2 24.40 27.49 12.29
N ASN A 3 25.14 28.44 12.89
CA ASN A 3 26.10 29.26 12.14
C ASN A 3 27.17 28.41 11.45
N LYS A 4 27.70 27.37 12.13
CA LYS A 4 28.67 26.44 11.55
C LYS A 4 28.10 25.65 10.36
N LEU A 5 26.80 25.33 10.41
CA LEU A 5 26.11 24.66 9.30
C LEU A 5 25.96 25.61 8.11
N ILE A 6 25.58 26.86 8.36
CA ILE A 6 25.44 27.89 7.32
C ILE A 6 26.80 28.16 6.66
N ASP A 7 27.86 28.33 7.46
CA ASP A 7 29.22 28.56 6.97
C ASP A 7 29.69 27.38 6.09
N PHE A 8 29.39 26.14 6.50
CA PHE A 8 29.70 24.94 5.74
C PHE A 8 28.92 24.88 4.41
N VAL A 9 27.62 25.17 4.44
CA VAL A 9 26.75 25.20 3.25
C VAL A 9 27.22 26.26 2.26
N LEU A 10 27.62 27.44 2.74
CA LEU A 10 28.16 28.52 1.90
C LEU A 10 29.53 28.17 1.32
N ALA A 11 30.40 27.51 2.09
CA ALA A 11 31.70 27.06 1.61
C ALA A 11 31.59 25.95 0.54
N GLN A 12 30.64 25.03 0.68
CA GLN A 12 30.40 23.91 -0.23
C GLN A 12 29.18 24.14 -1.15
N ARG A 13 28.93 25.39 -1.54
CA ARG A 13 27.73 25.80 -2.31
C ARG A 13 27.46 24.97 -3.56
N VAL A 14 28.51 24.58 -4.29
CA VAL A 14 28.37 23.78 -5.53
C VAL A 14 27.85 22.38 -5.22
N PHE A 15 28.41 21.73 -4.20
CA PHE A 15 27.97 20.42 -3.75
C PHE A 15 26.51 20.45 -3.28
N VAL A 16 26.14 21.46 -2.51
CA VAL A 16 24.77 21.65 -2.02
C VAL A 16 23.80 21.86 -3.20
N LEU A 17 24.17 22.67 -4.19
CA LEU A 17 23.34 22.88 -5.38
C LEU A 17 23.13 21.60 -6.19
N ILE A 18 24.17 20.78 -6.36
CA ILE A 18 24.06 19.48 -7.04
C ILE A 18 23.13 18.55 -6.27
N LEU A 19 23.28 18.47 -4.95
CA LEU A 19 22.39 17.68 -4.08
C LEU A 19 20.93 18.12 -4.21
N THR A 20 20.68 19.42 -4.18
CA THR A 20 19.34 19.98 -4.35
C THR A 20 18.76 19.65 -5.72
N ALA A 21 19.56 19.75 -6.79
CA ALA A 21 19.13 19.40 -8.14
C ALA A 21 18.83 17.90 -8.29
N ALA A 22 19.66 17.04 -7.70
CA ALA A 22 19.43 15.60 -7.68
C ALA A 22 18.17 15.25 -6.89
N LEU A 23 17.95 15.89 -5.74
CA LEU A 23 16.75 15.71 -4.93
C LEU A 23 15.49 16.16 -5.69
N ALA A 24 15.55 17.29 -6.39
CA ALA A 24 14.45 17.78 -7.22
C ALA A 24 14.14 16.82 -8.38
N ALA A 25 15.16 16.34 -9.10
CA ALA A 25 14.98 15.37 -10.18
C ALA A 25 14.38 14.06 -9.68
N PHE A 26 14.85 13.56 -8.53
CA PHE A 26 14.27 12.38 -7.88
C PHE A 26 12.82 12.62 -7.46
N GLY A 27 12.53 13.78 -6.87
CA GLY A 27 11.18 14.18 -6.48
C GLY A 27 10.21 14.23 -7.66
N ILE A 28 10.63 14.80 -8.80
CA ILE A 28 9.83 14.82 -10.04
C ILE A 28 9.57 13.39 -10.54
N ARG A 29 10.59 12.53 -10.53
CA ARG A 29 10.42 11.12 -10.93
C ARG A 29 9.46 10.38 -10.01
N ALA A 30 9.56 10.60 -8.69
CA ALA A 30 8.66 10.00 -7.72
C ALA A 30 7.22 10.50 -7.91
N PHE A 31 7.03 11.81 -8.11
CA PHE A 31 5.74 12.43 -8.38
C PHE A 31 5.07 11.86 -9.63
N ASN A 32 5.82 11.70 -10.72
CA ASN A 32 5.29 11.13 -11.97
C ASN A 32 5.00 9.63 -11.89
N ASN A 33 5.64 8.92 -10.96
CA ASN A 33 5.46 7.48 -10.76
C ASN A 33 4.42 7.15 -9.68
N LEU A 34 3.87 8.15 -8.99
CA LEU A 34 2.83 7.93 -7.99
C LEU A 34 1.58 7.38 -8.69
N PRO A 35 1.05 6.21 -8.27
CA PRO A 35 -0.18 5.68 -8.82
C PRO A 35 -1.31 6.66 -8.52
N ILE A 36 -2.03 7.07 -9.57
CA ILE A 36 -3.20 7.93 -9.44
C ILE A 36 -4.42 7.02 -9.37
N GLU A 37 -5.06 6.99 -8.22
CA GLU A 37 -6.32 6.30 -7.99
C GLU A 37 -7.45 7.33 -7.99
N ALA A 38 -8.52 7.07 -8.76
CA ALA A 38 -9.63 8.02 -8.91
C ALA A 38 -10.46 8.14 -7.62
N PHE A 39 -10.49 7.08 -6.82
CA PHE A 39 -11.21 7.00 -5.56
C PHE A 39 -10.38 6.20 -4.57
N PRO A 40 -10.39 6.57 -3.28
CA PRO A 40 -9.77 5.75 -2.25
C PRO A 40 -10.51 4.41 -2.15
N ASP A 41 -9.77 3.33 -1.91
CA ASP A 41 -10.37 2.07 -1.50
C ASP A 41 -11.01 2.22 -0.12
N VAL A 42 -12.32 2.07 -0.08
CA VAL A 42 -13.15 2.17 1.13
C VAL A 42 -13.76 0.81 1.50
N GLN A 43 -13.35 -0.26 0.82
CA GLN A 43 -13.87 -1.59 1.07
C GLN A 43 -13.20 -2.18 2.31
N ASP A 44 -13.99 -2.88 3.12
CA ASP A 44 -13.45 -3.68 4.21
C ASP A 44 -12.65 -4.86 3.64
N VAL A 45 -11.66 -5.34 4.40
CA VAL A 45 -10.88 -6.53 4.01
C VAL A 45 -11.77 -7.76 4.08
N GLN A 46 -12.19 -8.26 2.91
CA GLN A 46 -13.05 -9.43 2.79
C GLN A 46 -12.25 -10.66 2.31
N VAL A 47 -12.46 -11.80 2.96
CA VAL A 47 -11.96 -13.11 2.49
C VAL A 47 -13.15 -13.96 2.08
N GLN A 48 -13.18 -14.39 0.82
CA GLN A 48 -14.25 -15.23 0.29
C GLN A 48 -13.78 -16.69 0.18
N ILE A 49 -14.53 -17.61 0.80
CA ILE A 49 -14.31 -19.05 0.70
C ILE A 49 -15.40 -19.63 -0.20
N VAL A 50 -15.00 -20.26 -1.30
CA VAL A 50 -15.92 -20.89 -2.26
C VAL A 50 -15.67 -22.40 -2.27
N THR A 51 -16.66 -23.15 -1.80
CA THR A 51 -16.62 -24.62 -1.77
C THR A 51 -17.71 -25.20 -2.67
N GLN A 52 -17.33 -25.99 -3.66
CA GLN A 52 -18.27 -26.64 -4.57
C GLN A 52 -18.65 -28.03 -4.04
N TYR A 53 -19.95 -28.27 -3.84
CA TYR A 53 -20.47 -29.58 -3.43
C TYR A 53 -21.59 -30.05 -4.38
N PRO A 54 -21.22 -30.58 -5.57
CA PRO A 54 -22.17 -30.84 -6.65
C PRO A 54 -23.08 -32.03 -6.32
N GLY A 55 -24.34 -31.94 -6.75
CA GLY A 55 -25.34 -33.01 -6.61
C GLY A 55 -26.00 -33.09 -5.22
N GLN A 56 -25.71 -32.15 -4.33
CA GLN A 56 -26.24 -32.10 -2.98
C GLN A 56 -27.34 -31.06 -2.85
N ALA A 57 -28.32 -31.35 -2.00
CA ALA A 57 -29.38 -30.41 -1.67
C ALA A 57 -28.80 -29.21 -0.90
N PRO A 58 -29.35 -28.00 -1.07
CA PRO A 58 -28.86 -26.80 -0.37
C PRO A 58 -28.72 -26.97 1.14
N GLU A 59 -29.64 -27.69 1.78
CA GLU A 59 -29.65 -27.95 3.22
C GLU A 59 -28.46 -28.81 3.67
N GLU A 60 -28.03 -29.75 2.82
CA GLU A 60 -26.88 -30.60 3.10
C GLU A 60 -25.58 -29.82 2.92
N VAL A 61 -25.51 -28.93 1.91
CA VAL A 61 -24.36 -28.03 1.74
C VAL A 61 -24.20 -27.10 2.94
N GLU A 62 -25.31 -26.53 3.44
CA GLU A 62 -25.28 -25.67 4.63
C GLU A 62 -24.74 -26.43 5.86
N ARG A 63 -25.29 -27.61 6.14
CA ARG A 63 -24.95 -28.38 7.34
C ARG A 63 -23.57 -29.00 7.30
N ALA A 64 -23.17 -29.55 6.15
CA ALA A 64 -21.93 -30.30 6.01
C ALA A 64 -20.72 -29.41 5.65
N VAL A 65 -20.96 -28.25 5.03
CA VAL A 65 -19.89 -27.39 4.49
C VAL A 65 -19.91 -26.00 5.12
N THR A 66 -21.00 -25.25 4.98
CA THR A 66 -21.04 -23.83 5.39
C THR A 66 -20.91 -23.67 6.90
N LEU A 67 -21.74 -24.36 7.69
CA LEU A 67 -21.75 -24.22 9.15
C LEU A 67 -20.43 -24.62 9.83
N PRO A 68 -19.76 -25.73 9.45
CA PRO A 68 -18.44 -26.03 9.99
C PRO A 68 -17.41 -24.97 9.64
N ILE A 69 -17.40 -24.46 8.41
CA ILE A 69 -16.44 -23.42 7.98
C ILE A 69 -16.66 -22.14 8.78
N GLU A 70 -17.90 -21.68 8.92
CA GLU A 70 -18.21 -20.46 9.69
C GLU A 70 -17.80 -20.58 11.17
N ARG A 71 -17.96 -21.76 11.78
CA ARG A 71 -17.58 -21.99 13.19
C ARG A 71 -16.08 -21.92 13.42
N GLU A 72 -15.27 -22.43 12.49
CA GLU A 72 -13.80 -22.38 12.60
C GLU A 72 -13.24 -20.99 12.25
N MET A 73 -14.04 -20.13 11.61
CA MET A 73 -13.66 -18.74 11.29
C MET A 73 -13.98 -17.74 12.40
N SER A 74 -14.84 -18.10 13.37
CA SER A 74 -15.20 -17.26 14.51
C SER A 74 -14.22 -17.38 15.67
#